data_AF-A0A9N8JWA6-F1
#
_entry.id   AF-A0A9N8JWA6-F1
#
_cell.length_a   1.000
_cell.length_b   1.000
_cell.length_c   1.000
_cell.angle_alpha   90.00
_cell.angle_beta   90.00
_cell.angle_gamma   90.00
#
_symmetry.space_group_name_H-M   'P 1'
#
loop_
_entity.id
_entity.type
_entity.pdbx_description
1 polymer ?
#
loop_
_entity_poly.entity_id
_entity_poly.type
_entity_poly.pdbx_seq_one_letter_code
_entity_poly.pdbx_strand_id
1 'polypeptide(L)'
;MCQLCVLNTISQNSRWPKPLEPLISDLHFLVTTAHSEFACYNPSTTPDTKDNSHSSAINHIYHHHNHIYSSKNTKTSLLTTLRDIKTLLEVLEEERVTWWDNKAKERKFWRETYQEDKITKINVVNNKTVEMIEGLKARLGTFCRWSLGLEDGVEGLDGVEKEGGGVKAEGEDVKMEG
;
A
#
# COMPACT_ATOMS: atom_id res chain seq x y z
N MET A 1 -8.96 10.00 -12.82
CA MET A 1 -7.68 9.32 -12.51
C MET A 1 -7.85 8.61 -11.18
N CYS A 2 -7.55 7.32 -11.06
CA CYS A 2 -7.73 6.59 -9.82
C CYS A 2 -6.71 7.05 -8.75
N GLN A 3 -7.04 6.95 -7.46
CA GLN A 3 -6.12 7.39 -6.39
C GLN A 3 -4.78 6.62 -6.42
N LEU A 4 -4.78 5.33 -6.78
CA LEU A 4 -3.55 4.55 -7.01
C LEU A 4 -2.71 5.07 -8.19
N CYS A 5 -3.38 5.50 -9.26
CA CYS A 5 -2.75 5.98 -10.49
C CYS A 5 -1.97 7.28 -10.26
N VAL A 6 -2.33 8.04 -9.22
CA VAL A 6 -1.60 9.24 -8.79
C VAL A 6 -0.16 8.90 -8.37
N LEU A 7 0.10 7.69 -7.85
CA LEU A 7 1.47 7.27 -7.52
C LEU A 7 2.37 7.30 -8.75
N ASN A 8 1.88 6.81 -9.90
CA ASN A 8 2.62 6.85 -11.17
C ASN A 8 2.88 8.29 -11.65
N THR A 9 1.97 9.22 -11.40
CA THR A 9 2.21 10.63 -11.74
C THR A 9 3.26 11.24 -10.83
N ILE A 10 3.23 10.95 -9.53
CA ILE A 10 4.24 11.45 -8.58
C ILE A 10 5.63 10.95 -8.97
N SER A 11 5.77 9.66 -9.32
CA SER A 11 7.06 9.09 -9.71
C SER A 11 7.60 9.64 -11.04
N GLN A 12 6.76 10.27 -11.87
CA GLN A 12 7.18 10.85 -13.15
C GLN A 12 7.47 12.36 -13.08
N ASN A 13 7.16 13.02 -11.94
CA ASN A 13 7.30 14.47 -11.81
C ASN A 13 8.76 14.96 -11.85
N SER A 14 9.73 14.09 -11.61
CA SER A 14 11.15 14.44 -11.62
C SER A 14 12.01 13.22 -11.92
N ARG A 15 13.26 13.48 -12.31
CA ARG A 15 14.22 12.42 -12.58
C ARG A 15 14.74 11.83 -11.27
N TRP A 16 14.67 10.51 -11.16
CA TRP A 16 15.22 9.76 -10.05
C TRP A 16 16.75 9.63 -10.15
N PRO A 17 17.46 9.50 -9.02
CA PRO A 17 18.84 9.06 -9.06
C PRO A 17 18.92 7.68 -9.74
N LYS A 18 19.92 7.47 -10.60
CA LYS A 18 20.05 6.24 -11.40
C LYS A 18 19.90 4.93 -10.61
N PRO A 19 20.46 4.78 -9.39
CA PRO A 19 20.30 3.54 -8.64
C PRO A 19 18.86 3.22 -8.23
N LEU A 20 17.98 4.24 -8.17
CA LEU A 20 16.58 4.10 -7.80
C LEU A 20 15.67 3.85 -9.01
N GLU A 21 16.11 4.13 -10.25
CA GLU A 21 15.31 3.97 -11.48
C GLU A 21 14.69 2.55 -11.65
N PRO A 22 15.38 1.44 -11.32
CA PRO A 22 14.77 0.10 -11.36
C PRO A 22 13.56 -0.04 -10.44
N LEU A 23 13.67 0.43 -9.18
CA LEU A 23 12.59 0.35 -8.19
C LEU A 23 11.36 1.16 -8.61
N ILE A 24 11.55 2.24 -9.36
CA ILE A 24 10.43 3.02 -9.92
C ILE A 24 9.70 2.24 -11.02
N SER A 25 10.43 1.45 -11.81
CA SER A 25 9.83 0.58 -12.82
C SER A 25 8.97 -0.51 -12.17
N ASP A 26 9.48 -1.11 -11.08
CA ASP A 26 8.75 -2.08 -10.28
C ASP A 26 7.51 -1.46 -9.64
N LEU A 27 7.62 -0.23 -9.12
CA LEU A 27 6.49 0.52 -8.57
C LEU A 27 5.40 0.74 -9.62
N HIS A 28 5.77 1.12 -10.84
CA HIS A 28 4.82 1.30 -11.94
C HIS A 28 4.07 0.01 -12.28
N PHE A 29 4.77 -1.12 -12.27
CA PHE A 29 4.17 -2.43 -12.47
C PHE A 29 3.17 -2.75 -11.35
N LEU A 30 3.59 -2.65 -10.08
CA LEU A 30 2.74 -2.93 -8.93
C LEU A 30 1.51 -2.03 -8.87
N VAL A 31 1.64 -0.73 -9.16
CA VAL A 31 0.50 0.20 -9.22
C VAL A 31 -0.49 -0.19 -10.32
N THR A 32 0.00 -0.67 -11.47
CA THR A 32 -0.85 -1.14 -12.57
C THR A 32 -1.58 -2.44 -12.21
N THR A 33 -0.87 -3.35 -11.52
CA THR A 33 -1.46 -4.58 -10.97
C THR A 33 -2.54 -4.26 -9.93
N ALA A 34 -2.23 -3.43 -8.94
CA ALA A 34 -3.16 -3.01 -7.90
C ALA A 34 -4.39 -2.28 -8.47
N HIS A 35 -4.22 -1.47 -9.53
CA HIS A 35 -5.35 -0.86 -10.24
C HIS A 35 -6.30 -1.92 -10.80
N SER A 36 -5.74 -2.93 -11.48
CA SER A 36 -6.51 -3.99 -12.12
C SER A 36 -7.23 -4.85 -11.08
N GLU A 37 -6.56 -5.17 -9.98
CA GLU A 37 -7.13 -5.92 -8.86
C GLU A 37 -8.24 -5.12 -8.15
N PHE A 38 -8.02 -3.81 -7.95
CA PHE A 38 -9.03 -2.93 -7.36
C PHE A 38 -10.26 -2.77 -8.27
N ALA A 39 -10.09 -2.73 -9.59
CA ALA A 39 -11.21 -2.70 -10.52
C ALA A 39 -12.06 -3.99 -10.47
N CYS A 40 -11.44 -5.13 -10.15
CA CYS A 40 -12.11 -6.42 -9.93
C CYS A 40 -12.62 -6.60 -8.50
N TYR A 41 -12.16 -5.77 -7.56
CA TYR A 41 -12.63 -5.74 -6.19
C TYR A 41 -13.97 -5.00 -6.14
N ASN A 42 -15.02 -5.70 -5.72
CA ASN A 42 -16.34 -5.11 -5.56
C ASN A 42 -16.53 -4.75 -4.07
N PRO A 43 -16.43 -3.48 -3.65
CA PRO A 43 -16.53 -3.08 -2.24
C PRO A 43 -17.95 -3.20 -1.67
N SER A 44 -18.89 -3.78 -2.43
CA SER A 44 -20.29 -3.96 -2.04
C SER A 44 -20.44 -5.06 -0.98
N THR A 45 -19.93 -4.84 0.23
CA THR A 45 -20.40 -5.51 1.46
C THR A 45 -19.90 -4.73 2.68
N THR A 46 -20.62 -3.66 3.01
CA THR A 46 -20.68 -3.17 4.39
C THR A 46 -21.70 -4.04 5.14
N PRO A 47 -21.33 -4.85 6.14
CA PRO A 47 -22.31 -5.50 6.99
C PRO A 47 -22.66 -4.52 8.12
N ASP A 48 -23.68 -3.69 7.92
CA ASP A 48 -24.39 -3.05 9.03
C ASP A 48 -25.68 -2.40 8.54
N THR A 49 -26.81 -3.07 8.74
CA THR A 49 -28.03 -2.48 9.32
C THR A 49 -28.91 -3.66 9.77
N LYS A 50 -29.12 -3.80 11.09
CA LYS A 50 -30.25 -4.56 11.62
C LYS A 50 -31.51 -3.84 11.17
N ASP A 51 -32.27 -4.40 10.24
CA ASP A 51 -33.68 -4.10 10.12
C ASP A 51 -34.47 -5.35 9.72
N ASN A 52 -35.29 -5.78 10.66
CA ASN A 52 -36.40 -6.71 10.47
C ASN A 52 -37.38 -6.08 9.48
N SER A 53 -37.71 -6.78 8.38
CA SER A 53 -39.07 -6.79 7.80
C SER A 53 -39.21 -7.84 6.70
N HIS A 54 -40.35 -8.53 6.76
CA HIS A 54 -40.79 -9.70 6.00
C HIS A 54 -41.14 -9.44 4.52
N SER A 55 -41.00 -10.53 3.73
CA SER A 55 -41.71 -10.85 2.45
C SER A 55 -41.41 -9.95 1.23
N SER A 56 -41.12 -10.46 0.04
CA SER A 56 -41.79 -11.56 -0.68
C SER A 56 -40.91 -12.14 -1.79
N ALA A 57 -41.00 -13.45 -2.01
CA ALA A 57 -40.33 -14.20 -3.06
C ALA A 57 -40.92 -13.91 -4.46
N ILE A 58 -40.08 -13.60 -5.46
CA ILE A 58 -40.28 -14.00 -6.87
C ILE A 58 -38.92 -14.32 -7.50
N ASN A 59 -38.89 -15.51 -8.12
CA ASN A 59 -37.80 -16.16 -8.84
C ASN A 59 -36.98 -15.24 -9.77
N HIS A 60 -35.65 -15.29 -9.61
CA HIS A 60 -34.75 -15.29 -10.76
C HIS A 60 -33.57 -16.23 -10.49
N ILE A 61 -33.73 -17.49 -10.89
CA ILE A 61 -32.67 -18.49 -10.97
C ILE A 61 -31.78 -18.09 -12.15
N TYR A 62 -30.66 -17.41 -11.90
CA TYR A 62 -29.53 -17.40 -12.82
C TYR A 62 -28.22 -17.34 -12.01
N HIS A 63 -27.40 -18.38 -12.17
CA HIS A 63 -25.98 -18.48 -11.81
C HIS A 63 -25.57 -18.13 -10.37
N HIS A 64 -25.75 -19.07 -9.43
CA HIS A 64 -25.25 -18.94 -8.06
C HIS A 64 -24.28 -20.06 -7.64
N HIS A 65 -23.30 -20.41 -8.51
CA HIS A 65 -22.33 -21.46 -8.16
C HIS A 65 -20.87 -21.23 -8.59
N ASN A 66 -20.42 -19.97 -8.75
CA ASN A 66 -18.98 -19.68 -8.89
C ASN A 66 -18.48 -18.35 -8.31
N HIS A 67 -19.32 -17.55 -7.64
CA HIS A 67 -18.95 -16.17 -7.27
C HIS A 67 -18.36 -16.01 -5.85
N ILE A 68 -18.53 -17.00 -4.95
CA ILE A 68 -18.13 -16.86 -3.53
C ILE A 68 -16.63 -17.14 -3.33
N TYR A 69 -16.00 -17.94 -4.19
CA TYR A 69 -14.55 -18.20 -4.14
C TYR A 69 -13.70 -17.18 -4.91
N SER A 70 -14.30 -16.39 -5.81
CA SER A 70 -13.58 -15.40 -6.62
C SER A 70 -13.31 -14.09 -5.85
N SER A 71 -14.29 -13.60 -5.06
CA SER A 71 -14.18 -12.29 -4.38
C SER A 71 -13.25 -12.27 -3.16
N LYS A 72 -13.09 -13.39 -2.44
CA LYS A 72 -12.10 -13.46 -1.34
C LYS A 72 -10.67 -13.42 -1.87
N ASN A 73 -10.42 -14.11 -2.99
CA ASN A 73 -9.10 -14.15 -3.62
C ASN A 73 -8.69 -12.78 -4.19
N THR A 74 -9.63 -12.00 -4.75
CA THR A 74 -9.32 -10.65 -5.28
C THR A 74 -9.03 -9.63 -4.18
N LYS A 75 -9.70 -9.71 -3.02
CA LYS A 75 -9.37 -8.86 -1.87
C LYS A 75 -7.98 -9.20 -1.32
N THR A 76 -7.69 -10.49 -1.14
CA THR A 76 -6.38 -10.92 -0.65
C THR A 76 -5.25 -10.53 -1.61
N SER A 77 -5.43 -10.73 -2.93
CA SER A 77 -4.41 -10.37 -3.91
C SER A 77 -4.15 -8.87 -3.94
N LEU A 78 -5.20 -8.04 -3.91
CA LEU A 78 -5.07 -6.59 -3.80
C LEU A 78 -4.31 -6.16 -2.55
N LEU A 79 -4.66 -6.72 -1.39
CA LEU A 79 -3.97 -6.40 -0.13
C LEU A 79 -2.49 -6.82 -0.18
N THR A 80 -2.18 -7.97 -0.77
CA THR A 80 -0.79 -8.40 -0.99
C THR A 80 -0.05 -7.42 -1.88
N THR A 81 -0.60 -7.04 -3.05
CA THR A 81 0.04 -6.08 -3.94
C THR A 81 0.25 -4.72 -3.27
N LEU A 82 -0.68 -4.27 -2.41
CA LEU A 82 -0.52 -3.02 -1.65
C LEU A 82 0.58 -3.12 -0.58
N ARG A 83 0.76 -4.29 0.05
CA ARG A 83 1.90 -4.55 0.94
C ARG A 83 3.21 -4.57 0.17
N ASP A 84 3.24 -5.15 -1.03
CA ASP A 84 4.43 -5.12 -1.90
C ASP A 84 4.78 -3.67 -2.28
N ILE A 85 3.78 -2.83 -2.57
CA ILE A 85 3.98 -1.38 -2.78
C ILE A 85 4.52 -0.72 -1.50
N LYS A 86 3.97 -1.01 -0.32
CA LYS A 86 4.46 -0.48 0.97
C LYS A 86 5.95 -0.81 1.15
N THR A 87 6.30 -2.09 1.07
CA THR A 87 7.68 -2.59 1.21
C THR A 87 8.60 -1.96 0.18
N LEU A 88 8.18 -1.84 -1.08
CA LEU A 88 8.98 -1.21 -2.12
C LEU A 88 9.27 0.27 -1.82
N LEU A 89 8.31 1.01 -1.24
CA LEU A 89 8.52 2.40 -0.83
C LEU A 89 9.44 2.53 0.39
N GLU A 90 9.55 1.51 1.23
CA GLU A 90 10.54 1.43 2.32
C GLU A 90 11.94 1.19 1.75
N VAL A 91 12.09 0.20 0.87
CA VAL A 91 13.35 -0.08 0.15
C VAL A 91 13.81 1.13 -0.65
N LEU A 92 12.91 1.84 -1.31
CA LEU A 92 13.22 3.06 -2.08
C LEU A 92 13.81 4.16 -1.18
N GLU A 93 13.34 4.28 0.05
CA GLU A 93 13.87 5.23 1.04
C GLU A 93 15.26 4.81 1.52
N GLU A 94 15.47 3.52 1.81
CA GLU A 94 16.77 2.96 2.22
C GLU A 94 17.83 3.13 1.12
N GLU A 95 17.48 2.85 -0.13
CA GLU A 95 18.36 3.04 -1.28
C GLU A 95 18.65 4.51 -1.54
N ARG A 96 17.70 5.42 -1.32
CA ARG A 96 17.94 6.87 -1.35
C ARG A 96 18.99 7.27 -0.31
N VAL A 97 18.83 6.83 0.94
CA VAL A 97 19.77 7.12 2.04
C VAL A 97 21.17 6.60 1.66
N THR A 98 21.26 5.35 1.21
CA THR A 98 22.52 4.73 0.80
C THR A 98 23.18 5.47 -0.35
N TRP A 99 22.42 5.85 -1.38
CA TRP A 99 22.90 6.68 -2.48
C TRP A 99 23.44 8.03 -1.97
N TRP A 100 22.70 8.67 -1.06
CA TRP A 100 23.10 9.95 -0.49
C TRP A 100 24.39 9.84 0.33
N ASP A 101 24.55 8.78 1.11
CA ASP A 101 25.75 8.57 1.93
C ASP A 101 26.97 8.27 1.06
N ASN A 102 26.81 7.47 0.00
CA ASN A 102 27.85 7.19 -0.98
C ASN A 102 28.37 8.46 -1.67
N LYS A 103 27.53 9.50 -1.78
CA LYS A 103 27.91 10.80 -2.33
C LYS A 103 28.64 11.72 -1.35
N ALA A 104 28.81 11.34 -0.08
CA ALA A 104 29.44 12.20 0.93
C ALA A 104 30.86 12.65 0.57
N LYS A 105 31.69 11.74 0.04
CA LYS A 105 33.07 12.05 -0.38
C LYS A 105 33.10 13.03 -1.56
N GLU A 106 32.27 12.80 -2.57
CA GLU A 106 32.13 13.71 -3.72
C GLU A 106 31.64 15.10 -3.29
N ARG A 107 30.63 15.16 -2.42
CA ARG A 107 30.13 16.44 -1.88
C ARG A 107 31.19 17.18 -1.09
N LYS A 108 32.02 16.48 -0.31
CA LYS A 108 33.15 17.08 0.42
C LYS A 108 34.16 17.67 -0.57
N PHE A 109 34.56 16.90 -1.58
CA PHE A 109 35.47 17.37 -2.62
C PHE A 109 34.92 18.60 -3.37
N TRP A 110 33.64 18.62 -3.73
CA TRP A 110 33.03 19.79 -4.37
C TRP A 110 33.00 21.02 -3.49
N ARG A 111 32.86 20.87 -2.16
CA ARG A 111 32.97 22.00 -1.22
C ARG A 111 34.39 22.57 -1.20
N GLU A 112 35.38 21.69 -1.12
CA GLU A 112 36.80 22.09 -1.05
C GLU A 112 37.30 22.70 -2.37
N THR A 113 36.70 22.33 -3.50
CA THR A 113 37.03 22.85 -4.84
C THR A 113 36.09 23.94 -5.33
N TYR A 114 35.26 24.51 -4.45
CA TYR A 114 34.32 25.61 -4.76
C TYR A 114 33.38 25.32 -5.94
N GLN A 115 32.95 24.07 -6.11
CA GLN A 115 32.00 23.63 -7.15
C GLN A 115 30.55 23.75 -6.66
N GLU A 116 30.15 24.97 -6.26
CA GLU A 116 28.85 25.25 -5.64
C GLU A 116 27.67 24.79 -6.50
N ASP A 117 27.74 24.99 -7.82
CA ASP A 117 26.70 24.54 -8.77
C ASP A 117 26.40 23.04 -8.66
N LYS A 118 27.44 22.21 -8.46
CA LYS A 118 27.27 20.75 -8.34
C LYS A 118 26.65 20.38 -7.00
N ILE A 119 27.02 21.08 -5.93
CA ILE A 119 26.43 20.90 -4.59
C ILE A 119 24.95 21.26 -4.63
N THR A 120 24.61 22.40 -5.20
CA THR A 120 23.21 22.85 -5.32
C THR A 120 22.40 21.84 -6.14
N LYS A 121 22.90 21.42 -7.31
CA LYS A 121 22.22 20.44 -8.16
C LYS A 121 21.97 19.11 -7.44
N ILE A 122 22.98 18.56 -6.74
CA ILE A 122 22.80 17.26 -6.07
C ILE A 122 21.85 17.36 -4.86
N ASN A 123 21.88 18.48 -4.13
CA ASN A 123 20.95 18.74 -3.03
C ASN A 123 19.50 18.83 -3.54
N VAL A 124 19.27 19.54 -4.65
CA VAL A 124 17.94 19.63 -5.28
C VAL A 124 17.43 18.25 -5.67
N VAL A 125 18.26 17.41 -6.30
CA VAL A 125 17.88 16.04 -6.65
C VAL A 125 17.51 15.22 -5.40
N ASN A 126 18.33 15.29 -4.34
CA ASN A 126 18.02 14.58 -3.09
C ASN A 126 16.71 15.04 -2.47
N ASN A 127 16.51 16.35 -2.31
CA ASN A 127 15.32 16.92 -1.68
C ASN A 127 14.06 16.55 -2.49
N LYS A 128 14.14 16.64 -3.82
CA LYS A 128 13.03 16.25 -4.69
C LYS A 128 12.72 14.76 -4.58
N THR A 129 13.74 13.92 -4.43
CA THR A 129 13.56 12.48 -4.23
C THR A 129 12.85 12.20 -2.91
N VAL A 130 13.25 12.85 -1.81
CA VAL A 130 12.58 12.76 -0.50
C VAL A 130 11.10 13.16 -0.62
N GLU A 131 10.82 14.34 -1.20
CA GLU A 131 9.45 14.82 -1.40
C GLU A 131 8.59 13.84 -2.20
N MET A 132 9.15 13.21 -3.24
CA MET A 132 8.43 12.21 -4.04
C MET A 132 8.11 10.95 -3.23
N ILE A 133 9.07 10.42 -2.47
CA ILE A 133 8.87 9.22 -1.64
C ILE A 133 7.80 9.49 -0.57
N GLU A 134 7.88 10.62 0.13
CA GLU A 134 6.88 11.03 1.12
C GLU A 134 5.49 11.19 0.47
N GLY A 135 5.44 11.81 -0.72
CA GLY A 135 4.21 11.94 -1.50
C GLY A 135 3.60 10.60 -1.88
N LEU A 136 4.42 9.63 -2.30
CA LEU A 136 3.98 8.27 -2.63
C LEU A 136 3.39 7.56 -1.40
N LYS A 137 4.09 7.60 -0.25
CA LYS A 137 3.62 7.00 1.01
C LYS A 137 2.30 7.62 1.48
N ALA A 138 2.20 8.95 1.45
CA ALA A 138 0.99 9.66 1.84
C ALA A 138 -0.20 9.31 0.94
N ARG A 139 0.01 9.17 -0.38
CA ARG A 139 -1.04 8.77 -1.32
C ARG A 139 -1.46 7.32 -1.15
N LEU A 140 -0.53 6.41 -0.89
CA LEU A 140 -0.87 5.02 -0.56
C LEU A 140 -1.75 4.95 0.70
N GLY A 141 -1.41 5.70 1.75
CA GLY A 141 -2.22 5.75 2.97
C GLY A 141 -3.60 6.36 2.77
N THR A 142 -3.67 7.43 1.98
CA THR A 142 -4.94 8.03 1.56
C THR A 142 -5.82 7.00 0.83
N PHE A 143 -5.23 6.23 -0.09
CA PHE A 143 -5.95 5.18 -0.80
C PHE A 143 -6.45 4.08 0.14
N CYS A 144 -5.59 3.55 1.01
CA CYS A 144 -5.97 2.51 1.97
C CYS A 144 -7.12 2.96 2.88
N ARG A 145 -7.07 4.20 3.37
CA ARG A 145 -8.11 4.75 4.24
C ARG A 145 -9.44 4.98 3.51
N TRP A 146 -9.41 5.67 2.38
CA TRP A 146 -10.64 6.15 1.75
C TRP A 146 -11.23 5.20 0.70
N SER A 147 -10.40 4.34 0.10
CA SER A 147 -10.86 3.38 -0.92
C SER A 147 -11.08 1.98 -0.37
N LEU A 148 -10.38 1.59 0.71
CA LEU A 148 -10.51 0.27 1.33
C LEU A 148 -11.10 0.28 2.74
N GLY A 149 -11.33 1.47 3.32
CA GLY A 149 -11.90 1.60 4.67
C GLY A 149 -10.95 1.18 5.80
N LEU A 150 -9.64 1.11 5.56
CA LEU A 150 -8.65 0.82 6.59
C LEU A 150 -8.41 2.09 7.41
N GLU A 151 -9.00 2.20 8.60
CA GLU A 151 -8.92 3.42 9.44
C GLU A 151 -7.46 3.85 9.73
N ASP A 152 -6.59 2.86 9.93
CA ASP A 152 -5.15 3.01 10.16
C ASP A 152 -4.34 3.24 8.87
N GLY A 153 -4.99 3.37 7.72
CA GLY A 153 -4.35 3.61 6.43
C GLY A 153 -3.42 2.47 6.01
N VAL A 154 -2.14 2.79 5.75
CA VAL A 154 -1.13 1.80 5.34
C VAL A 154 -0.80 0.81 6.47
N GLU A 155 -0.91 1.22 7.74
CA GLU A 155 -0.65 0.32 8.88
C GLU A 155 -1.74 -0.74 9.03
N GLY A 156 -2.96 -0.43 8.56
CA GLY A 156 -4.05 -1.40 8.49
C GLY A 156 -3.78 -2.57 7.54
N LEU A 157 -2.79 -2.48 6.64
CA LEU A 157 -2.42 -3.59 5.74
C LEU A 157 -1.83 -4.79 6.50
N ASP A 158 -1.15 -4.57 7.62
CA ASP A 158 -0.45 -5.62 8.36
C ASP A 158 -1.38 -6.40 9.30
N GLY A 159 -2.58 -5.85 9.60
CA GLY A 159 -3.53 -6.42 10.57
C GLY A 159 -4.53 -7.45 10.01
N VAL A 160 -4.69 -7.54 8.69
CA VAL A 160 -5.81 -8.31 8.05
C VAL A 160 -5.66 -9.84 8.15
N GLU A 161 -4.53 -10.36 8.63
CA GLU A 161 -4.28 -11.82 8.72
C GLU A 161 -4.74 -12.46 10.05
N LYS A 162 -5.28 -11.70 11.01
CA LYS A 162 -5.61 -12.22 12.36
C LYS A 162 -7.06 -12.65 12.60
N GLU A 163 -7.95 -12.64 11.61
CA GLU A 163 -9.33 -13.16 11.78
C GLU A 163 -9.48 -14.57 11.19
N GLY A 164 -8.96 -15.56 11.92
CA GLY A 164 -9.14 -16.98 11.57
C GLY A 164 -8.68 -17.98 12.63
N GLY A 165 -8.24 -17.56 13.81
CA GLY A 165 -7.80 -18.43 14.89
C GLY A 165 -8.85 -18.55 15.99
N GLY A 166 -9.93 -19.29 15.73
CA GLY A 166 -10.86 -19.67 16.78
C GLY A 166 -10.21 -20.67 17.73
N VAL A 167 -10.03 -20.27 18.99
CA VAL A 167 -10.07 -21.19 20.13
C VAL A 167 -10.84 -20.49 21.25
N LYS A 168 -12.12 -20.83 21.37
CA LYS A 168 -12.84 -20.70 22.64
C LYS A 168 -12.22 -21.72 23.59
N ALA A 169 -11.44 -21.28 24.56
CA ALA A 169 -11.22 -22.06 25.76
C ALA A 169 -12.30 -21.62 26.76
N GLU A 170 -13.41 -22.38 26.78
CA GLU A 170 -14.35 -22.35 27.89
C GLU A 170 -13.59 -22.87 29.12
N GLY A 171 -13.25 -21.96 30.04
CA GLY A 171 -12.81 -22.32 31.38
C GLY A 171 -14.04 -22.65 32.19
N GLU A 172 -14.37 -23.93 32.28
CA GLU A 172 -15.38 -24.44 33.19
C GLU A 172 -14.81 -24.53 34.62
N ASP A 173 -15.58 -24.00 35.56
CA ASP A 173 -15.28 -23.76 36.95
C ASP A 173 -15.00 -25.03 37.78
N VAL A 174 -14.07 -24.87 38.72
CA VAL A 174 -14.08 -25.27 40.14
C VAL A 174 -14.84 -26.55 40.53
N LYS A 175 -14.10 -27.47 41.16
CA LYS A 175 -14.62 -28.17 42.36
C LYS A 175 -13.55 -28.34 43.43
N MET A 176 -13.66 -27.54 44.49
CA MET A 176 -13.14 -27.87 45.82
C MET A 176 -14.08 -28.89 46.48
N GLU A 177 -13.50 -29.81 47.24
CA GLU A 177 -14.04 -30.55 48.41
C GLU A 177 -13.06 -31.73 48.62
N GLY A 178 -12.54 -32.06 49.79
CA GLY A 178 -12.64 -31.57 51.17
C GLY A 178 -11.69 -32.43 52.02
#